data_AF-A0A2V7YG38-F1
#
_entry.id   AF-A0A2V7YG38-F1
#
_cell.length_a   1.000
_cell.length_b   1.000
_cell.length_c   1.000
_cell.angle_alpha   90.00
_cell.angle_beta   90.00
_cell.angle_gamma   90.00
#
_symmetry.space_group_name_H-M   'P 1'
#
loop_
_entity.id
_entity.type
_entity.pdbx_description
1 polymer ?
#
loop_
_entity_poly.entity_id
_entity_poly.type
_entity_poly.pdbx_seq_one_letter_code
_entity_poly.pdbx_strand_id
1 'polypeptide(L)'
;MGFGYVFYMPDALGLFMLCLCFLGIGGANFAVYTLWLPEQYSTECRASAFTFATSVGRFAGAGITFLVGMGVARHGSLGVPVAMTSLAFIVGLMLLPFGIETRGQALPD
;
A
#
# COMPACT_ATOMS: atom_id res chain seq x y z
N MET A 1 10.74 15.72 2.05
CA MET A 1 11.60 15.89 0.86
C MET A 1 11.63 14.54 0.15
N GLY A 2 10.81 14.38 -0.89
CA GLY A 2 10.36 13.08 -1.38
C GLY A 2 11.19 12.48 -2.50
N PHE A 3 10.94 11.20 -2.75
CA PHE A 3 11.48 10.32 -3.80
C PHE A 3 11.69 10.97 -5.17
N GLY A 4 10.79 11.89 -5.57
CA GLY A 4 10.91 12.61 -6.84
C GLY A 4 12.12 13.55 -6.94
N TYR A 5 12.64 14.08 -5.82
CA TYR A 5 13.82 14.96 -5.81
C TYR A 5 15.13 14.19 -6.01
N VAL A 6 15.23 13.00 -5.40
CA VAL A 6 16.41 12.12 -5.53
C VAL A 6 16.56 11.64 -6.98
N PHE A 7 15.46 11.35 -7.68
CA PHE A 7 15.48 10.89 -9.07
C PHE A 7 16.08 11.91 -10.06
N TYR A 8 16.10 13.20 -9.70
CA TYR A 8 16.68 14.28 -10.52
C TYR A 8 18.15 14.61 -10.19
N MET A 9 18.78 13.94 -9.21
CA MET A 9 20.19 14.14 -8.88
C MET A 9 21.13 13.35 -9.82
N PRO A 10 22.30 13.91 -10.19
CA PRO A 10 23.35 13.11 -10.81
C PRO A 10 23.78 12.03 -9.80
N ASP A 11 23.81 10.77 -10.23
CA ASP A 11 24.13 9.58 -9.40
C ASP A 11 23.04 9.08 -8.42
N ALA A 12 21.77 9.20 -8.80
CA ALA A 12 20.61 8.78 -7.99
C ALA A 12 20.38 7.27 -7.84
N LEU A 13 21.05 6.42 -8.62
CA LEU A 13 20.75 4.98 -8.72
C LEU A 13 20.97 4.25 -7.38
N GLY A 14 22.05 4.57 -6.66
CA GLY A 14 22.36 3.95 -5.37
C GLY A 14 21.32 4.29 -4.30
N LEU A 15 20.92 5.56 -4.21
CA LEU A 15 19.87 6.00 -3.29
C LEU A 15 18.50 5.42 -3.66
N PHE A 16 18.20 5.29 -4.95
CA PHE A 16 16.98 4.65 -5.42
C PHE A 16 16.90 3.18 -4.97
N MET A 17 17.97 2.40 -5.15
CA MET A 17 18.02 1.01 -4.70
C MET A 17 17.87 0.88 -3.18
N LEU A 18 18.50 1.79 -2.41
CA LEU A 18 18.33 1.82 -0.96
C LEU A 18 16.87 2.11 -0.57
N CYS A 19 16.22 3.09 -1.22
CA CYS A 19 14.81 3.40 -0.99
C CYS A 19 13.90 2.21 -1.32
N LEU A 20 14.20 1.43 -2.37
CA LEU A 20 13.45 0.21 -2.71
C LEU A 20 13.55 -0.86 -1.61
N CYS A 21 14.71 -1.02 -0.96
CA CYS A 21 14.83 -1.94 0.19
C CYS A 21 13.88 -1.54 1.33
N PHE A 22 13.86 -0.26 1.70
CA PHE A 22 12.95 0.24 2.74
C PHE A 22 11.48 0.13 2.32
N LEU A 23 11.17 0.38 1.05
CA LEU A 23 9.83 0.18 0.50
C LEU A 23 9.39 -1.29 0.61
N GLY A 24 10.30 -2.23 0.36
CA GLY A 24 10.05 -3.67 0.52
C GLY A 24 9.71 -4.06 1.97
N ILE A 25 10.46 -3.52 2.94
CA ILE A 25 10.17 -3.72 4.37
C ILE A 25 8.80 -3.11 4.73
N GLY A 26 8.49 -1.91 4.25
CA GLY A 26 7.17 -1.29 4.42
C GLY A 26 6.04 -2.10 3.77
N GLY A 27 6.29 -2.76 2.63
CA GLY A 27 5.34 -3.65 1.98
C GLY A 27 5.10 -4.96 2.72
N ALA A 28 6.06 -5.41 3.55
CA ALA A 28 5.95 -6.65 4.32
C ALA A 28 4.81 -6.64 5.36
N ASN A 29 4.29 -5.45 5.72
CA ASN A 29 3.10 -5.31 6.57
C ASN A 29 1.87 -6.05 6.01
N PHE A 30 1.83 -6.32 4.69
CA PHE A 30 0.79 -7.14 4.07
C PHE A 30 0.64 -8.53 4.71
N ALA A 31 1.74 -9.14 5.17
CA ALA A 31 1.70 -10.43 5.85
C ALA A 31 0.96 -10.35 7.19
N VAL A 32 1.14 -9.25 7.92
CA VAL A 32 0.44 -9.00 9.19
C VAL A 32 -1.05 -8.79 8.94
N TYR A 33 -1.42 -7.98 7.94
CA TYR A 33 -2.83 -7.78 7.59
C TYR A 33 -3.51 -9.06 7.12
N THR A 34 -2.78 -9.95 6.46
CA THR A 34 -3.32 -11.24 6.01
C THR A 34 -3.70 -12.15 7.18
N LEU A 35 -3.00 -12.05 8.31
CA LEU A 35 -3.31 -12.81 9.53
C LEU A 35 -4.41 -12.13 10.37
N TRP A 36 -4.35 -10.80 10.47
CA TRP A 36 -5.30 -10.02 11.27
C TRP A 36 -6.69 -9.90 10.64
N LEU A 37 -6.78 -9.76 9.32
CA LEU A 37 -8.05 -9.60 8.63
C LEU A 37 -9.03 -10.77 8.88
N PRO A 38 -8.63 -12.06 8.77
CA PRO A 38 -9.52 -13.17 9.07
C PRO A 38 -9.85 -13.31 10.56
N GLU A 39 -9.07 -12.73 11.47
CA GLU A 39 -9.36 -12.71 12.92
C GLU A 39 -10.64 -11.92 13.24
N GLN A 40 -11.04 -10.97 12.38
CA GLN A 40 -12.21 -10.13 12.61
C GLN A 40 -13.56 -10.76 12.22
N TYR A 41 -13.55 -11.91 11.54
CA TYR A 41 -14.75 -12.52 10.97
C TYR A 41 -15.01 -13.90 11.60
N SER A 42 -16.29 -14.22 11.81
CA SER A 42 -16.73 -15.53 12.28
C SER A 42 -16.33 -16.65 11.32
N THR A 43 -16.29 -17.87 11.84
CA THR A 43 -15.74 -19.03 11.13
C THR A 43 -16.46 -19.30 9.80
N GLU A 44 -17.76 -18.99 9.73
CA GLU A 44 -18.60 -19.20 8.55
C GLU A 44 -18.30 -18.23 7.38
N CYS A 45 -17.82 -17.01 7.66
CA CYS A 45 -17.63 -15.94 6.67
C CYS A 45 -16.16 -15.55 6.45
N ARG A 46 -15.23 -16.10 7.24
CA ARG A 46 -13.81 -15.72 7.22
C ARG A 46 -13.14 -15.86 5.85
N ALA A 47 -13.42 -16.95 5.13
CA ALA A 47 -12.80 -17.23 3.83
C ALA A 47 -13.33 -16.31 2.72
N SER A 48 -14.64 -16.03 2.71
CA SER A 48 -15.28 -15.14 1.73
C SER A 48 -14.90 -13.69 1.99
N ALA A 49 -14.88 -13.24 3.25
CA ALA A 49 -14.45 -11.90 3.63
C ALA A 49 -12.98 -11.64 3.23
N PHE A 50 -12.09 -12.60 3.51
CA PHE A 50 -10.68 -12.50 3.14
C PHE A 50 -10.48 -12.42 1.62
N THR A 51 -11.20 -13.26 0.87
CA THR A 51 -11.11 -13.30 -0.60
C THR A 51 -11.68 -12.04 -1.23
N PHE A 52 -12.78 -11.51 -0.68
CA PHE A 52 -13.37 -10.24 -1.12
C PHE A 52 -12.39 -9.08 -0.92
N ALA A 53 -11.84 -8.93 0.29
CA ALA A 53 -10.89 -7.87 0.60
C ALA A 53 -9.62 -7.93 -0.28
N THR A 54 -9.08 -9.14 -0.51
CA THR A 54 -7.93 -9.35 -1.39
C THR A 54 -8.25 -8.99 -2.84
N SER A 55 -9.45 -9.32 -3.32
CA SER A 55 -9.89 -8.99 -4.68
C SER A 55 -10.04 -7.48 -4.86
N VAL A 56 -10.68 -6.79 -3.92
CA VAL A 56 -10.79 -5.32 -3.90
C VAL A 56 -9.39 -4.68 -3.91
N GLY A 57 -8.46 -5.20 -3.11
CA GLY A 57 -7.07 -4.74 -3.08
C GLY A 57 -6.38 -4.84 -4.45
N ARG A 58 -6.62 -5.93 -5.21
CA ARG A 58 -6.08 -6.08 -6.58
C ARG A 58 -6.69 -5.09 -7.56
N PHE A 59 -7.99 -4.83 -7.50
CA PHE A 59 -8.64 -3.82 -8.35
C PHE A 59 -8.15 -2.42 -8.04
N ALA A 60 -8.03 -2.07 -6.75
CA ALA A 60 -7.47 -0.80 -6.31
C ALA A 60 -6.02 -0.64 -6.78
N GLY A 61 -5.18 -1.68 -6.62
CA GLY A 61 -3.80 -1.68 -7.11
C GLY A 61 -3.69 -1.49 -8.62
N ALA A 62 -4.55 -2.16 -9.40
CA ALA A 62 -4.63 -1.96 -10.84
C ALA A 62 -5.02 -0.52 -11.18
N GLY A 63 -6.07 0.02 -10.54
CA GLY A 63 -6.51 1.40 -10.73
C GLY A 63 -5.41 2.43 -10.44
N ILE A 64 -4.70 2.28 -9.33
CA ILE A 64 -3.56 3.15 -8.98
C ILE A 64 -2.45 3.03 -10.04
N THR A 65 -2.14 1.82 -10.51
CA THR A 65 -1.12 1.60 -11.56
C THR A 65 -1.50 2.31 -12.87
N PHE A 66 -2.77 2.24 -13.28
CA PHE A 66 -3.26 2.98 -14.44
C PHE A 66 -3.19 4.50 -14.24
N LEU A 67 -3.55 5.01 -13.06
CA LEU A 67 -3.45 6.45 -12.74
C LEU A 67 -2.00 6.94 -12.79
N VAL A 68 -1.06 6.17 -12.23
CA VAL A 68 0.38 6.46 -12.29
C VAL A 68 0.87 6.44 -13.74
N GLY A 69 0.49 5.42 -14.51
CA GLY A 69 0.83 5.31 -15.94
C GLY A 69 0.31 6.49 -16.76
N MET A 70 -0.93 6.92 -16.53
CA MET A 70 -1.49 8.13 -17.16
C MET A 70 -0.73 9.40 -16.73
N GLY A 71 -0.31 9.49 -15.46
CA GLY A 71 0.49 10.60 -14.95
C GLY A 71 1.87 10.68 -15.62
N VAL A 72 2.54 9.54 -15.80
CA VAL A 72 3.81 9.44 -16.55
C VAL A 72 3.61 9.88 -18.00
N ALA A 73 2.56 9.40 -18.67
CA ALA A 73 2.28 9.71 -20.06
C ALA A 73 2.02 11.21 -20.31
N ARG A 74 1.44 11.93 -19.34
CA ARG A 74 1.18 13.38 -19.46
C ARG A 74 2.36 14.27 -19.07
N HIS A 75 3.19 13.86 -18.12
CA HIS A 75 4.27 14.71 -17.59
C HIS A 75 5.65 14.44 -18.20
N GLY A 76 5.86 13.30 -18.88
CA GLY A 76 7.16 12.96 -19.48
C GLY A 76 8.29 12.75 -18.47
N SER A 77 7.96 12.66 -17.17
CA SER A 77 8.90 12.45 -16.06
C SER A 77 8.39 11.32 -15.17
N LEU A 78 9.31 10.47 -14.71
CA LEU A 78 9.02 9.37 -13.78
C LEU A 78 8.94 9.85 -12.32
N GLY A 79 9.65 10.91 -11.97
CA GLY A 79 9.82 11.33 -10.57
C GLY A 79 8.54 11.88 -9.93
N VAL A 80 7.78 12.70 -10.66
CA VAL A 80 6.53 13.32 -10.19
C VAL A 80 5.41 12.30 -9.94
N PRO A 81 5.06 11.41 -10.91
CA PRO A 81 4.00 10.43 -10.70
C PRO A 81 4.36 9.38 -9.64
N VAL A 82 5.64 9.02 -9.49
CA VAL A 82 6.04 8.15 -8.37
C VAL A 82 5.95 8.89 -7.04
N ALA A 83 6.28 10.19 -6.96
CA ALA A 83 6.05 10.96 -5.74
C ALA A 83 4.56 11.05 -5.39
N MET A 84 3.66 11.13 -6.38
CA MET A 84 2.21 11.13 -6.14
C MET A 84 1.69 9.84 -5.50
N THR A 85 2.35 8.69 -5.69
CA THR A 85 1.93 7.45 -5.00
C THR A 85 2.08 7.53 -3.49
N SER A 86 2.96 8.41 -2.97
CA SER A 86 3.07 8.67 -1.53
C SER A 86 1.77 9.23 -0.92
N LEU A 87 0.91 9.88 -1.72
CA LEU A 87 -0.41 10.33 -1.27
C LEU A 87 -1.29 9.15 -0.84
N ALA A 88 -1.15 7.97 -1.47
CA ALA A 88 -1.89 6.78 -1.06
C ALA A 88 -1.52 6.33 0.37
N PHE A 89 -0.25 6.50 0.78
CA PHE A 89 0.17 6.23 2.15
C PHE A 89 -0.40 7.25 3.15
N ILE A 90 -0.55 8.51 2.75
CA ILE A 90 -1.20 9.54 3.59
C ILE A 90 -2.68 9.18 3.80
N VAL A 91 -3.37 8.75 2.74
CA VAL A 91 -4.75 8.27 2.83
C VAL A 91 -4.83 7.05 3.75
N GLY A 92 -3.91 6.09 3.62
CA GLY A 92 -3.81 4.95 4.54
C GLY A 92 -3.60 5.35 6.00
N LEU A 93 -2.76 6.36 6.25
CA LEU A 93 -2.50 6.89 7.59
C LEU A 93 -3.74 7.59 8.18
N MET A 94 -4.54 8.28 7.36
CA MET A 94 -5.80 8.87 7.79
C MET A 94 -6.90 7.83 8.07
N LEU A 95 -6.84 6.67 7.41
CA LEU A 95 -7.80 5.58 7.61
C LEU A 95 -7.43 4.68 8.80
N LEU A 96 -6.17 4.64 9.20
CA LEU A 96 -5.66 3.90 10.36
C LEU A 96 -6.48 4.07 11.66
N PRO A 97 -6.93 5.27 12.08
CA PRO A 97 -7.76 5.41 13.29
C PRO A 97 -9.15 4.76 13.19
N PHE A 98 -9.62 4.43 11.98
CA PHE A 98 -10.89 3.72 11.78
C PHE A 98 -10.72 2.19 11.81
N GLY A 99 -9.49 1.68 11.96
CA GLY A 99 -9.23 0.27 12.15
C GLY A 99 -9.78 -0.23 13.49
N ILE A 100 -10.54 -1.32 13.46
CA ILE A 100 -11.09 -1.94 14.67
C ILE A 100 -9.96 -2.67 15.41
N GLU A 101 -9.55 -2.18 16.57
CA GLU A 101 -8.56 -2.86 17.42
C GLU A 101 -9.24 -4.06 18.12
N THR A 102 -8.89 -5.27 17.69
CA THR A 102 -9.40 -6.53 18.25
C THR A 102 -8.51 -7.11 19.36
N ARG A 103 -7.44 -6.39 19.75
CA ARG A 103 -6.45 -6.89 20.71
C ARG A 103 -7.08 -7.19 22.08
N GLY A 104 -7.10 -8.48 22.42
CA GLY A 104 -7.65 -8.98 23.68
C GLY A 104 -9.14 -9.29 23.68
N GLN A 105 -9.82 -9.24 22.52
CA GLN A 105 -11.19 -9.71 22.40
C GLN A 105 -11.24 -11.22 22.12
N ALA A 106 -12.31 -11.89 22.56
CA ALA A 106 -12.55 -13.28 22.22
C ALA A 106 -12.79 -13.40 20.71
N LEU A 107 -12.28 -14.47 20.09
CA LEU A 107 -12.53 -14.74 18.67
C LEU A 107 -14.05 -14.84 18.44
N PRO A 108 -14.60 -14.22 17.38
CA PRO A 108 -15.98 -14.45 16.99
C PRO A 108 -16.15 -15.93 16.60
N ASP A 109 -17.09 -16.63 17.23
CA ASP A 109 -17.48 -18.01 16.86
C ASP A 109 -18.12 -18.04 15.46
#